data_AF-A0A8J2SK92-F1
#
_entry.id   AF-A0A8J2SK92-F1
#
_cell.length_a   1.000
_cell.length_b   1.000
_cell.length_c   1.000
_cell.angle_alpha   90.00
_cell.angle_beta   90.00
_cell.angle_gamma   90.00
#
_symmetry.space_group_name_H-M   'P 1'
#
loop_
_entity.id
_entity.type
_entity.pdbx_description
1 polymer ?
#
loop_
_entity_poly.entity_id
_entity_poly.type
_entity_poly.pdbx_seq_one_letter_code
_entity_poly.pdbx_strand_id
1 'polypeptide(L)'
;MAQDRPPAPPFPRDEVDPKTAIGSARNQQPFVEYFARAPPESGTKGTWPKPEAFEAAPKPPAPPSSKREASVLFVGLACVDVVMSVDKYPTEDTCCRASSMRRCRGGNASNSAVVARACGVDATWLGTCPRRDSMDSNFIVGDLEACGVKTAPVFRDAVEHAPTSHIVHNTCTSSRTIVHCRGALDELRESDFPEPDFDWAHFEGRAGNADVLREAMRRYREAGTTVSLELEKLDESLDSLEDEADVVLYSKERAERDGYRDPVKFLARKASDFCKRGQAQKIMTCAWGEHGAAACAVEGLTILILRAGALKTDVVDTVGAGDSFNGAFVAALASGDDGGNDGALGRALRVASHVAGQKVGRVGFAGLRYPSVADCSEIWLEVAAQCGSK
;
A
#
# COMPACT_ATOMS: atom_id res chain seq x y z
N MET A 1 -13.25 48.53 -36.56
CA MET A 1 -11.92 49.07 -36.22
C MET A 1 -11.27 48.12 -35.24
N ALA A 2 -10.44 47.21 -35.75
CA ALA A 2 -9.57 46.36 -34.95
C ALA A 2 -8.27 47.13 -34.69
N GLN A 3 -7.73 47.05 -33.47
CA GLN A 3 -6.38 47.52 -33.17
C GLN A 3 -5.49 46.29 -32.93
N ASP A 4 -4.53 46.11 -33.84
CA ASP A 4 -3.48 45.11 -33.80
C ASP A 4 -2.55 45.30 -32.58
N ARG A 5 -2.33 44.22 -31.82
CA ARG A 5 -1.15 44.08 -30.95
C ARG A 5 -0.14 43.16 -31.65
N PRO A 6 1.16 43.49 -31.66
CA PRO A 6 2.19 42.61 -32.21
C PRO A 6 2.44 41.39 -31.31
N PRO A 7 2.91 40.25 -31.87
CA PRO A 7 3.19 39.04 -31.11
C PRO A 7 4.45 39.19 -30.23
N ALA A 8 4.44 38.50 -29.09
CA ALA A 8 5.55 38.43 -28.14
C ALA A 8 6.80 37.75 -28.75
N PRO A 9 8.03 38.14 -28.35
CA PRO A 9 9.25 37.53 -28.87
C PRO A 9 9.44 36.10 -28.32
N PRO A 10 10.09 35.20 -29.08
CA PRO A 10 10.33 33.83 -28.64
C PRO A 10 11.41 33.79 -27.54
N PHE A 11 11.24 32.87 -26.59
CA PHE A 11 12.22 32.56 -25.55
C PHE A 11 13.56 32.12 -26.14
N PRO A 12 14.71 32.51 -25.53
CA PRO A 12 16.02 32.06 -25.97
C PRO A 12 16.16 30.54 -25.76
N ARG A 13 16.60 29.84 -26.80
CA ARG A 13 17.08 28.46 -26.72
C ARG A 13 18.51 28.50 -26.20
N ASP A 14 18.72 28.08 -24.96
CA ASP A 14 20.07 27.77 -24.49
C ASP A 14 20.51 26.44 -25.11
N GLU A 15 21.34 26.53 -26.15
CA GLU A 15 22.16 25.42 -26.64
C GLU A 15 23.22 25.10 -25.59
N VAL A 16 23.06 24.00 -24.86
CA VAL A 16 24.10 23.46 -23.99
C VAL A 16 24.90 22.42 -24.79
N ASP A 17 26.16 22.76 -25.07
CA ASP A 17 27.19 21.93 -25.68
C ASP A 17 27.45 20.65 -24.83
N PRO A 18 27.30 19.43 -25.38
CA PRO A 18 27.39 18.19 -24.61
C PRO A 18 28.83 17.69 -24.34
N LYS A 19 29.83 18.57 -24.17
CA LYS A 19 31.23 18.14 -23.99
C LYS A 19 32.10 18.83 -22.92
N THR A 20 31.54 19.58 -21.96
CA THR A 20 32.36 20.15 -20.88
C THR A 20 31.69 20.06 -19.49
N ALA A 21 31.67 18.86 -18.92
CA ALA A 21 31.55 18.67 -17.47
C ALA A 21 32.06 17.28 -17.03
N ILE A 22 33.31 16.95 -17.36
CA ILE A 22 34.03 15.87 -16.68
C ILE A 22 34.78 16.52 -15.51
N GLY A 23 34.02 16.82 -14.44
CA GLY A 23 34.52 17.23 -13.14
C GLY A 23 34.23 16.12 -12.14
N SER A 24 35.28 15.55 -11.57
CA SER A 24 35.28 14.41 -10.65
C SER A 24 34.26 14.49 -9.52
N ALA A 25 33.28 13.58 -9.53
CA ALA A 25 32.50 13.19 -8.37
C ALA A 25 32.79 11.72 -8.05
N ARG A 26 33.97 11.44 -7.50
CA ARG A 26 34.16 10.26 -6.64
C ARG A 26 33.37 10.54 -5.36
N ASN A 27 32.18 9.95 -5.22
CA ASN A 27 31.51 9.89 -3.93
C ASN A 27 30.67 8.60 -3.81
N GLN A 28 31.26 7.63 -3.10
CA GLN A 28 30.65 6.66 -2.20
C GLN A 28 29.26 6.12 -2.57
N GLN A 29 29.22 5.12 -3.45
CA GLN A 29 28.13 4.14 -3.44
C GLN A 29 28.36 3.20 -2.23
N PRO A 30 27.37 2.97 -1.35
CA PRO A 30 27.48 1.87 -0.40
C PRO A 30 27.52 0.55 -1.19
N PHE A 31 28.55 -0.26 -0.92
CA PHE A 31 28.68 -1.63 -1.44
C PHE A 31 27.48 -2.45 -0.96
N VAL A 32 26.45 -2.57 -1.78
CA VAL A 32 25.47 -3.66 -1.71
C VAL A 32 25.85 -4.58 -2.86
N GLU A 33 26.48 -5.72 -2.56
CA GLU A 33 26.73 -6.72 -3.59
C GLU A 33 25.38 -7.33 -4.01
N TYR A 34 24.94 -7.02 -5.22
CA TYR A 34 23.73 -7.58 -5.81
C TYR A 34 24.05 -8.96 -6.38
N PHE A 35 23.62 -10.02 -5.68
CA PHE A 35 23.55 -11.36 -6.27
C PHE A 35 22.22 -11.54 -7.00
N ALA A 36 22.02 -10.84 -8.12
CA ALA A 36 20.84 -11.05 -8.96
C ALA A 36 20.98 -12.40 -9.68
N ARG A 37 20.10 -13.38 -9.38
CA ARG A 37 19.86 -14.50 -10.30
C ARG A 37 18.79 -14.04 -11.29
N ALA A 38 19.09 -14.16 -12.59
CA ALA A 38 18.11 -13.87 -13.63
C ALA A 38 16.83 -14.70 -13.40
N PRO A 39 15.63 -14.16 -13.70
CA PRO A 39 14.40 -14.94 -13.63
C PRO A 39 14.56 -16.18 -14.53
N PRO A 40 14.16 -17.37 -14.06
CA PRO A 40 14.18 -18.55 -14.90
C PRO A 40 13.38 -18.30 -16.19
N GLU A 41 13.96 -18.64 -17.34
CA GLU A 41 13.21 -18.71 -18.60
C GLU A 41 11.96 -19.57 -18.38
N SER A 42 10.83 -19.10 -18.88
CA SER A 42 9.49 -19.68 -18.65
C SER A 42 9.52 -21.20 -18.84
N GLY A 43 9.44 -21.94 -17.72
CA GLY A 43 9.43 -23.40 -17.74
C GLY A 43 10.45 -24.08 -16.80
N THR A 44 11.39 -23.35 -16.22
CA THR A 44 12.28 -23.92 -15.20
C THR A 44 11.76 -23.61 -13.78
N LYS A 45 11.42 -24.66 -13.02
CA LYS A 45 11.16 -24.57 -11.57
C LYS A 45 12.45 -24.07 -10.91
N GLY A 46 12.51 -22.78 -10.57
CA GLY A 46 13.61 -22.22 -9.80
C GLY A 46 13.74 -22.97 -8.48
N THR A 47 14.91 -23.54 -8.21
CA THR A 47 15.18 -24.22 -6.94
C THR A 47 15.67 -23.22 -5.91
N TRP A 48 14.99 -23.24 -4.77
CA TRP A 48 15.30 -22.57 -3.51
C TRP A 48 16.81 -22.49 -3.19
N PRO A 49 17.29 -21.39 -2.57
CA PRO A 49 18.44 -21.49 -1.69
C PRO A 49 18.11 -22.42 -0.51
N LYS A 50 19.12 -23.11 0.03
CA LYS A 50 18.95 -24.01 1.18
C LYS A 50 18.32 -23.26 2.38
N PRO A 51 17.59 -23.95 3.28
CA PRO A 51 16.90 -23.36 4.45
C PRO A 51 17.76 -22.41 5.30
N GLU A 52 19.07 -22.63 5.30
CA GLU A 52 20.09 -21.82 5.98
C GLU A 52 20.06 -20.33 5.59
N ALA A 53 19.59 -19.98 4.38
CA ALA A 53 19.41 -18.58 3.95
C ALA A 53 18.11 -17.93 4.48
N PHE A 54 17.13 -18.73 4.91
CA PHE A 54 15.85 -18.31 5.46
C PHE A 54 15.80 -18.34 6.99
N GLU A 55 16.64 -19.15 7.64
CA GLU A 55 16.85 -19.08 9.10
C GLU A 55 17.45 -17.72 9.54
N ALA A 56 18.00 -16.96 8.59
CA ALA A 56 18.50 -15.59 8.75
C ALA A 56 17.53 -14.51 8.22
N ALA A 57 16.29 -14.88 7.85
CA ALA A 57 15.22 -13.92 7.57
C ALA A 57 14.53 -13.54 8.89
N PRO A 58 14.17 -12.26 9.09
CA PRO A 58 13.59 -11.83 10.35
C PRO A 58 12.33 -12.60 10.65
N LYS A 59 12.26 -13.10 11.89
CA LYS A 59 11.03 -13.67 12.40
C LYS A 59 9.98 -12.57 12.38
N PRO A 60 8.76 -12.85 11.89
CA PRO A 60 7.65 -11.94 12.11
C PRO A 60 7.50 -11.68 13.62
N PRO A 61 6.83 -10.59 14.02
CA PRO A 61 6.47 -10.39 15.43
C PRO A 61 5.88 -11.68 16.00
N ALA A 62 6.24 -11.99 17.26
CA ALA A 62 5.88 -13.26 17.87
C ALA A 62 4.35 -13.48 17.76
N PRO A 63 3.89 -14.65 17.26
CA PRO A 63 2.47 -14.93 17.16
C PRO A 63 1.81 -14.78 18.54
N PRO A 64 0.53 -14.37 18.60
CA PRO A 64 -0.19 -14.35 19.86
C PRO A 64 -0.11 -15.72 20.53
N SER A 65 0.09 -15.73 21.85
CA SER A 65 0.34 -16.93 22.68
C SER A 65 -0.84 -17.92 22.75
N SER A 66 -1.90 -17.71 21.98
CA SER A 66 -3.10 -18.54 21.95
C SER A 66 -3.66 -18.67 20.52
N LYS A 67 -4.40 -19.75 20.24
CA LYS A 67 -5.09 -20.07 18.97
C LYS A 67 -6.22 -19.07 18.58
N ARG A 68 -6.09 -17.78 18.90
CA ARG A 68 -7.06 -16.73 18.55
C ARG A 68 -6.65 -16.03 17.25
N GLU A 69 -7.63 -15.53 16.50
CA GLU A 69 -7.36 -14.65 15.35
C GLU A 69 -6.57 -13.42 15.82
N ALA A 70 -5.59 -12.98 15.05
CA ALA A 70 -4.82 -11.78 15.36
C ALA A 70 -5.73 -10.54 15.30
N SER A 71 -5.66 -9.69 16.31
CA SER A 71 -6.40 -8.44 16.39
C SER A 71 -5.65 -7.33 15.67
N VAL A 72 -6.29 -6.73 14.67
CA VAL A 72 -5.65 -5.73 13.80
C VAL A 72 -6.50 -4.47 13.72
N LEU A 73 -5.93 -3.33 14.13
CA LEU A 73 -6.53 -2.01 13.96
C LEU A 73 -6.13 -1.43 12.60
N PHE A 74 -7.10 -0.97 11.81
CA PHE A 74 -6.91 -0.25 10.55
C PHE A 74 -7.34 1.20 10.74
N VAL A 75 -6.37 2.12 10.69
CA VAL A 75 -6.56 3.55 10.93
C VAL A 75 -6.50 4.29 9.59
N GLY A 76 -7.59 4.97 9.23
CA GLY A 76 -7.58 5.83 8.05
C GLY A 76 -8.96 6.19 7.53
N LEU A 77 -9.00 6.65 6.30
CA LEU A 77 -10.19 7.21 5.70
C LEU A 77 -11.19 6.12 5.31
N ALA A 78 -12.47 6.43 5.49
CA ALA A 78 -13.55 5.85 4.71
C ALA A 78 -14.27 6.94 3.91
N CYS A 79 -14.66 6.63 2.68
CA CYS A 79 -15.37 7.53 1.79
C CYS A 79 -16.53 6.83 1.08
N VAL A 80 -17.37 7.62 0.41
CA VAL A 80 -18.41 7.09 -0.47
C VAL A 80 -17.96 7.26 -1.91
N ASP A 81 -17.70 6.15 -2.58
CA ASP A 81 -17.33 6.13 -3.99
C ASP A 81 -18.58 5.95 -4.85
N VAL A 82 -18.73 6.82 -5.85
CA VAL A 82 -19.77 6.76 -6.87
C VAL A 82 -19.09 6.37 -8.17
N VAL A 83 -19.27 5.13 -8.60
CA VAL A 83 -18.66 4.59 -9.82
C VAL A 83 -19.67 4.56 -10.94
N MET A 84 -19.38 5.32 -12.00
CA MET A 84 -20.17 5.39 -13.23
C MET A 84 -19.41 4.70 -14.36
N SER A 85 -20.04 3.73 -15.01
CA SER A 85 -19.48 3.07 -16.18
C SER A 85 -19.87 3.80 -17.46
N VAL A 86 -18.90 4.01 -18.34
CA VAL A 86 -19.08 4.64 -19.66
C VAL A 86 -18.29 3.87 -20.70
N ASP A 87 -18.75 3.88 -21.95
CA ASP A 87 -17.99 3.29 -23.06
C ASP A 87 -16.86 4.22 -23.53
N LYS A 88 -17.04 5.53 -23.32
CA LYS A 88 -16.08 6.57 -23.64
C LYS A 88 -16.15 7.67 -22.60
N TYR A 89 -14.99 8.22 -22.24
CA TYR A 89 -14.94 9.39 -21.37
C TYR A 89 -15.72 10.56 -21.98
N PRO A 90 -16.43 11.34 -21.14
CA PRO A 90 -17.02 12.59 -21.60
C PRO A 90 -15.90 13.52 -22.09
N THR A 91 -16.15 14.18 -23.22
CA THR A 91 -15.34 15.33 -23.63
C THR A 91 -15.74 16.53 -22.77
N GLU A 92 -14.82 17.48 -22.58
CA GLU A 92 -15.11 18.75 -21.91
C GLU A 92 -16.36 19.41 -22.53
N ASP A 93 -17.21 19.95 -21.66
CA ASP A 93 -18.49 20.59 -22.03
C ASP A 93 -19.46 19.68 -22.82
N THR A 94 -19.43 18.37 -22.57
CA THR A 94 -20.39 17.42 -23.18
C THR A 94 -21.15 16.60 -22.13
N CYS A 95 -22.34 16.15 -22.50
CA CYS A 95 -23.11 15.18 -21.72
C CYS A 95 -22.86 13.77 -22.27
N CYS A 96 -22.46 12.85 -21.42
CA CYS A 96 -22.41 11.42 -21.74
C CYS A 96 -23.43 10.65 -20.90
N ARG A 97 -23.92 9.52 -21.42
CA ARG A 97 -24.81 8.62 -20.68
C ARG A 97 -23.97 7.50 -20.07
N ALA A 98 -24.06 7.34 -18.76
CA ALA A 98 -23.49 6.18 -18.08
C ALA A 98 -24.30 4.92 -18.39
N SER A 99 -23.62 3.80 -18.63
CA SER A 99 -24.23 2.48 -18.82
C SER A 99 -24.66 1.86 -17.49
N SER A 100 -23.98 2.21 -16.39
CA SER A 100 -24.39 1.86 -15.03
C SER A 100 -23.81 2.83 -14.00
N MET A 101 -24.40 2.85 -12.81
CA MET A 101 -23.92 3.58 -11.65
C MET A 101 -24.01 2.68 -10.41
N ARG A 102 -22.95 2.65 -9.61
CA ARG A 102 -22.97 2.02 -8.28
C ARG A 102 -22.40 2.97 -7.24
N ARG A 103 -22.89 2.81 -6.00
CA ARG A 103 -22.28 3.41 -4.80
C ARG A 103 -21.61 2.30 -4.02
N CYS A 104 -20.39 2.54 -3.55
CA CYS A 104 -19.66 1.61 -2.69
C CYS A 104 -18.88 2.38 -1.64
N ARG A 105 -18.55 1.72 -0.53
CA ARG A 105 -17.57 2.25 0.43
C ARG A 105 -16.19 2.23 -0.23
N GLY A 106 -15.46 3.32 -0.07
CA GLY A 106 -14.06 3.48 -0.45
C GLY A 106 -13.19 3.91 0.73
N GLY A 107 -11.93 4.21 0.45
CA GLY A 107 -10.93 4.64 1.44
C GLY A 107 -10.01 3.49 1.82
N ASN A 108 -8.70 3.72 1.70
CA ASN A 108 -7.68 2.67 1.69
C ASN A 108 -7.70 1.82 2.95
N ALA A 109 -7.70 2.45 4.13
CA ALA A 109 -7.73 1.73 5.40
C ALA A 109 -9.00 0.89 5.55
N SER A 110 -10.16 1.44 5.17
CA SER A 110 -11.43 0.73 5.27
C SER A 110 -11.52 -0.45 4.28
N ASN A 111 -10.96 -0.31 3.07
CA ASN A 111 -10.86 -1.38 2.09
C ASN A 111 -9.91 -2.48 2.56
N SER A 112 -8.73 -2.10 3.06
CA SER A 112 -7.73 -3.00 3.61
C SER A 112 -8.29 -3.79 4.79
N ALA A 113 -9.10 -3.17 5.66
CA ALA A 113 -9.76 -3.83 6.78
C ALA A 113 -10.71 -4.95 6.32
N VAL A 114 -11.54 -4.69 5.31
CA VAL A 114 -12.45 -5.71 4.74
C VAL A 114 -11.68 -6.87 4.13
N VAL A 115 -10.60 -6.58 3.40
CA VAL A 115 -9.76 -7.62 2.80
C VAL A 115 -9.06 -8.43 3.88
N ALA A 116 -8.48 -7.77 4.88
CA ALA A 116 -7.83 -8.43 6.00
C ALA A 116 -8.81 -9.32 6.78
N ARG A 117 -10.04 -8.85 7.00
CA ARG A 117 -11.09 -9.66 7.63
C ARG A 117 -11.40 -10.92 6.82
N ALA A 118 -11.49 -10.81 5.49
CA ALA A 118 -11.64 -11.96 4.60
C ALA A 118 -10.41 -12.89 4.59
N CYS A 119 -9.25 -12.39 5.00
CA CYS A 119 -8.01 -13.14 5.19
C CYS A 119 -7.89 -13.80 6.58
N GLY A 120 -8.90 -13.68 7.44
CA GLY A 120 -8.97 -14.42 8.70
C GLY A 120 -8.38 -13.72 9.93
N VAL A 121 -8.20 -12.40 9.89
CA VAL A 121 -7.85 -11.60 11.10
C VAL A 121 -9.08 -10.91 11.70
N ASP A 122 -9.02 -10.63 13.00
CA ASP A 122 -10.01 -9.85 13.73
C ASP A 122 -9.76 -8.35 13.47
N ALA A 123 -10.32 -7.86 12.37
CA ALA A 123 -10.12 -6.49 11.90
C ALA A 123 -11.06 -5.49 12.60
N THR A 124 -10.49 -4.40 13.10
CA THR A 124 -11.19 -3.22 13.60
C THR A 124 -10.83 -2.01 12.75
N TRP A 125 -11.81 -1.23 12.29
CA TRP A 125 -11.58 0.02 11.58
C TRP A 125 -11.79 1.23 12.49
N LEU A 126 -10.82 2.16 12.45
CA LEU A 126 -10.87 3.48 13.09
C LEU A 126 -10.72 4.56 12.01
N GLY A 127 -11.65 5.50 12.00
CA GLY A 127 -11.60 6.67 11.15
C GLY A 127 -12.68 7.67 11.52
N THR A 128 -12.61 8.85 10.92
CA THR A 128 -13.65 9.86 11.12
C THR A 128 -14.86 9.55 10.24
N CYS A 129 -16.04 9.81 10.80
CA CYS A 129 -17.31 9.79 10.08
C CYS A 129 -18.02 11.13 10.25
N PRO A 130 -18.93 11.50 9.33
CA PRO A 130 -19.91 12.57 9.57
C PRO A 130 -20.74 12.31 10.83
N ARG A 131 -21.75 13.13 11.14
CA ARG A 131 -22.63 12.87 12.29
C ARG A 131 -23.23 11.46 12.25
N ARG A 132 -23.46 10.88 13.42
CA ARG A 132 -23.83 9.45 13.60
C ARG A 132 -25.04 9.01 12.79
N ASP A 133 -26.05 9.86 12.71
CA ASP A 133 -27.33 9.59 12.06
C ASP A 133 -27.35 9.98 10.57
N SER A 134 -26.22 10.41 10.00
CA SER A 134 -26.15 10.75 8.58
C SER A 134 -26.24 9.50 7.69
N MET A 135 -26.74 9.69 6.46
CA MET A 135 -26.84 8.61 5.49
C MET A 135 -25.48 7.99 5.16
N ASP A 136 -24.42 8.81 5.07
CA ASP A 136 -23.08 8.34 4.71
C ASP A 136 -22.41 7.59 5.87
N SER A 137 -22.61 8.03 7.12
CA SER A 137 -22.15 7.30 8.31
C SER A 137 -22.80 5.92 8.39
N ASN A 138 -24.13 5.86 8.25
CA ASN A 138 -24.87 4.60 8.26
C ASN A 138 -24.44 3.66 7.11
N PHE A 139 -24.19 4.21 5.92
CA PHE A 139 -23.74 3.44 4.77
C PHE A 139 -22.33 2.85 4.98
N ILE A 140 -21.38 3.67 5.44
CA ILE A 140 -19.99 3.24 5.65
C ILE A 140 -19.89 2.21 6.79
N VAL A 141 -20.46 2.53 7.95
CA VAL A 141 -20.40 1.66 9.13
C VAL A 141 -21.15 0.36 8.87
N GLY A 142 -22.34 0.44 8.26
CA GLY A 142 -23.14 -0.72 7.91
C GLY A 142 -22.45 -1.66 6.92
N ASP A 143 -21.74 -1.13 5.91
CA ASP A 143 -20.96 -1.96 4.97
C ASP A 143 -19.79 -2.68 5.67
N LEU A 144 -19.05 -2.00 6.53
CA LEU A 144 -17.96 -2.59 7.31
C LEU A 144 -18.46 -3.71 8.22
N GLU A 145 -19.53 -3.46 8.98
CA GLU A 145 -20.12 -4.43 9.89
C GLU A 145 -20.70 -5.64 9.12
N ALA A 146 -21.35 -5.41 7.97
CA ALA A 146 -21.82 -6.48 7.09
C ALA A 146 -20.66 -7.35 6.54
N CYS A 147 -19.47 -6.76 6.37
CA CYS A 147 -18.24 -7.49 6.03
C CYS A 147 -17.57 -8.17 7.24
N GLY A 148 -18.13 -8.05 8.44
CA GLY A 148 -17.59 -8.63 9.66
C GLY A 148 -16.42 -7.85 10.27
N VAL A 149 -16.20 -6.60 9.86
CA VAL A 149 -15.19 -5.69 10.42
C VAL A 149 -15.80 -4.98 11.63
N LYS A 150 -15.11 -4.97 12.77
CA LYS A 150 -15.51 -4.16 13.93
C LYS A 150 -15.26 -2.69 13.62
N THR A 151 -16.08 -1.79 14.15
CA THR A 151 -15.95 -0.35 13.88
C THR A 151 -15.78 0.44 15.17
N ALA A 152 -14.87 1.41 15.13
CA ALA A 152 -14.67 2.42 16.17
C ALA A 152 -14.75 3.84 15.54
N PRO A 153 -15.88 4.21 14.92
CA PRO A 153 -16.00 5.47 14.20
C PRO A 153 -15.97 6.68 15.14
N VAL A 154 -15.28 7.73 14.69
CA VAL A 154 -15.23 9.02 15.38
C VAL A 154 -16.14 9.99 14.64
N PHE A 155 -17.34 10.20 15.19
CA PHE A 155 -18.36 11.04 14.56
C PHE A 155 -18.06 12.53 14.75
N ARG A 156 -18.26 13.32 13.69
CA ARG A 156 -18.17 14.78 13.70
C ARG A 156 -19.57 15.38 13.49
N ASP A 157 -20.21 15.80 14.58
CA ASP A 157 -21.63 16.20 14.60
C ASP A 157 -21.96 17.38 13.66
N ALA A 158 -20.98 18.22 13.35
CA ALA A 158 -21.14 19.37 12.45
C ALA A 158 -21.09 19.02 10.95
N VAL A 159 -20.83 17.76 10.59
CA VAL A 159 -20.57 17.33 9.21
C VAL A 159 -21.67 16.37 8.76
N GLU A 160 -22.27 16.65 7.59
CA GLU A 160 -23.34 15.83 7.00
C GLU A 160 -22.80 14.69 6.13
N HIS A 161 -21.80 15.02 5.31
CA HIS A 161 -21.36 14.18 4.20
C HIS A 161 -19.95 13.66 4.41
N ALA A 162 -19.74 12.40 4.06
CA ALA A 162 -18.40 11.84 4.01
C ALA A 162 -17.65 12.40 2.80
N PRO A 163 -16.30 12.31 2.77
CA PRO A 163 -15.56 12.47 1.54
C PRO A 163 -16.12 11.56 0.45
N THR A 164 -16.15 12.02 -0.79
CA THR A 164 -16.64 11.24 -1.93
C THR A 164 -15.63 11.16 -3.06
N SER A 165 -15.65 10.04 -3.78
CA SER A 165 -14.93 9.91 -5.04
C SER A 165 -15.93 9.65 -6.16
N HIS A 166 -15.89 10.48 -7.20
CA HIS A 166 -16.66 10.25 -8.42
C HIS A 166 -15.74 9.60 -9.44
N ILE A 167 -15.97 8.32 -9.69
CA ILE A 167 -15.13 7.48 -10.53
C ILE A 167 -15.85 7.27 -11.86
N VAL A 168 -15.22 7.71 -12.95
CA VAL A 168 -15.66 7.38 -14.31
C VAL A 168 -14.83 6.20 -14.78
N HIS A 169 -15.45 5.03 -14.90
CA HIS A 169 -14.83 3.80 -15.35
C HIS A 169 -15.11 3.57 -16.83
N ASN A 170 -14.07 3.53 -17.67
CA ASN A 170 -14.20 3.21 -19.08
C ASN A 170 -14.18 1.69 -19.29
N THR A 171 -15.32 1.12 -19.67
CA THR A 171 -15.48 -0.33 -19.84
C THR A 171 -14.80 -0.88 -21.09
N CYS A 172 -14.52 -0.05 -22.09
CA CYS A 172 -13.84 -0.47 -23.32
C CYS A 172 -12.32 -0.54 -23.13
N THR A 173 -11.74 0.28 -22.25
CA THR A 173 -10.29 0.34 -22.02
C THR A 173 -9.86 -0.12 -20.63
N SER A 174 -10.80 -0.43 -19.74
CA SER A 174 -10.57 -0.78 -18.32
C SER A 174 -9.79 0.28 -17.52
N SER A 175 -9.75 1.52 -18.02
CA SER A 175 -9.11 2.65 -17.35
C SER A 175 -10.14 3.41 -16.52
N ARG A 176 -9.66 4.25 -15.59
CA ARG A 176 -10.54 5.08 -14.76
C ARG A 176 -10.00 6.50 -14.60
N THR A 177 -10.91 7.45 -14.43
CA THR A 177 -10.63 8.81 -13.96
C THR A 177 -11.38 9.05 -12.66
N ILE A 178 -10.72 9.65 -11.68
CA ILE A 178 -11.29 9.87 -10.35
C ILE A 178 -11.28 11.35 -10.02
N VAL A 179 -12.42 11.87 -9.57
CA VAL A 179 -12.57 13.21 -9.00
C VAL A 179 -12.92 13.08 -7.53
N HIS A 180 -12.04 13.53 -6.64
CA HIS A 180 -12.25 13.46 -5.20
C HIS A 180 -12.81 14.77 -4.64
N CYS A 181 -13.86 14.67 -3.81
CA CYS A 181 -14.36 15.74 -2.98
C CYS A 181 -14.07 15.39 -1.51
N ARG A 182 -13.13 16.10 -0.88
CA ARG A 182 -12.78 15.85 0.54
C ARG A 182 -13.86 16.31 1.52
N GLY A 183 -14.67 17.30 1.14
CA GLY A 183 -15.65 17.89 2.05
C GLY A 183 -15.00 18.58 3.26
N ALA A 184 -15.77 18.71 4.34
CA ALA A 184 -15.40 19.39 5.58
C ALA A 184 -15.12 18.42 6.75
N LEU A 185 -14.92 17.12 6.44
CA LEU A 185 -14.66 16.13 7.47
C LEU A 185 -13.20 16.22 7.93
N ASP A 186 -13.02 16.68 9.17
CA ASP A 186 -11.70 16.75 9.80
C ASP A 186 -11.07 15.36 10.01
N GLU A 187 -9.74 15.34 10.09
CA GLU A 187 -8.95 14.14 10.41
C GLU A 187 -9.07 13.73 11.89
N LEU A 188 -8.49 12.57 12.24
CA LEU A 188 -8.38 12.09 13.61
C LEU A 188 -7.48 13.01 14.46
N ARG A 189 -7.81 13.16 15.74
CA ARG A 189 -7.04 13.86 16.78
C ARG A 189 -6.37 12.83 17.68
N GLU A 190 -5.33 13.22 18.42
CA GLU A 190 -4.65 12.30 19.37
C GLU A 190 -5.62 11.63 20.35
N SER A 191 -6.60 12.38 20.85
CA SER A 191 -7.64 11.90 21.77
C SER A 191 -8.61 10.90 21.17
N ASP A 192 -8.65 10.77 19.84
CA ASP A 192 -9.59 9.89 19.14
C ASP A 192 -9.09 8.43 19.08
N PHE A 193 -7.80 8.19 19.37
CA PHE A 193 -7.21 6.86 19.30
C PHE A 193 -7.56 6.04 20.55
N PRO A 194 -8.02 4.78 20.40
CA PRO A 194 -8.28 3.90 21.53
C PRO A 194 -6.97 3.48 22.21
N GLU A 195 -7.06 2.84 23.37
CA GLU A 195 -5.87 2.23 24.00
C GLU A 195 -5.20 1.19 23.08
N PRO A 196 -3.86 1.05 23.12
CA PRO A 196 -3.11 0.16 22.23
C PRO A 196 -3.20 -1.30 22.69
N ASP A 197 -4.40 -1.86 22.62
CA ASP A 197 -4.70 -3.28 22.94
C ASP A 197 -4.96 -4.07 21.65
N PHE A 198 -3.98 -4.07 20.76
CA PHE A 198 -4.02 -4.77 19.47
C PHE A 198 -2.69 -5.49 19.22
N ASP A 199 -2.74 -6.63 18.55
CA ASP A 199 -1.52 -7.33 18.10
C ASP A 199 -0.84 -6.53 16.98
N TRP A 200 -1.63 -5.84 16.15
CA TRP A 200 -1.15 -5.01 15.02
C TRP A 200 -1.99 -3.73 14.83
N ALA A 201 -1.35 -2.62 14.43
CA ALA A 201 -2.01 -1.39 13.99
C ALA A 201 -1.46 -0.91 12.63
N HIS A 202 -2.32 -0.86 11.62
CA HIS A 202 -2.03 -0.38 10.27
C HIS A 202 -2.57 1.03 10.05
N PHE A 203 -1.72 1.95 9.60
CA PHE A 203 -2.06 3.36 9.39
C PHE A 203 -1.99 3.73 7.91
N GLU A 204 -3.02 4.40 7.41
CA GLU A 204 -2.98 5.13 6.13
C GLU A 204 -2.23 6.46 6.32
N GLY A 205 -1.23 6.75 5.48
CA GLY A 205 -0.56 8.05 5.45
C GLY A 205 -1.50 9.20 5.05
N ARG A 206 -1.70 10.18 5.95
CA ARG A 206 -2.56 11.36 5.74
C ARG A 206 -1.75 12.66 5.86
N ALA A 207 -1.51 13.34 4.73
CA ALA A 207 -0.75 14.59 4.65
C ALA A 207 -1.15 15.65 5.70
N GLY A 208 -2.46 15.83 5.92
CA GLY A 208 -2.99 16.79 6.89
C GLY A 208 -2.93 16.34 8.35
N ASN A 209 -2.38 15.17 8.65
CA ASN A 209 -2.42 14.56 9.98
C ASN A 209 -1.10 13.89 10.40
N ALA A 210 0.02 14.24 9.77
CA ALA A 210 1.29 13.54 9.97
C ALA A 210 1.74 13.51 11.44
N ASP A 211 1.68 14.63 12.17
CA ASP A 211 2.13 14.69 13.56
C ASP A 211 1.26 13.84 14.51
N VAL A 212 -0.05 13.85 14.32
CA VAL A 212 -0.98 13.01 15.10
C VAL A 212 -0.74 11.52 14.81
N LEU A 213 -0.54 11.17 13.54
CA LEU A 213 -0.21 9.79 13.15
C LEU A 213 1.13 9.36 13.77
N ARG A 214 2.14 10.23 13.77
CA ARG A 214 3.46 9.96 14.39
C ARG A 214 3.32 9.59 15.85
N GLU A 215 2.62 10.43 16.62
CA GLU A 215 2.46 10.22 18.07
C GLU A 215 1.65 8.95 18.36
N ALA A 216 0.57 8.72 17.60
CA ALA A 216 -0.20 7.48 17.72
C ALA A 216 0.66 6.25 17.40
N MET A 217 1.36 6.23 16.26
CA MET A 217 2.23 5.12 15.87
C MET A 217 3.29 4.82 16.94
N ARG A 218 3.93 5.88 17.47
CA ARG A 218 4.91 5.73 18.55
C ARG A 218 4.30 5.12 19.80
N ARG A 219 3.13 5.61 20.24
CA ARG A 219 2.42 5.08 21.42
C ARG A 219 2.07 3.60 21.27
N TYR A 220 1.57 3.18 20.11
CA TYR A 220 1.24 1.78 19.84
C TYR A 220 2.49 0.90 19.83
N ARG A 221 3.57 1.37 19.20
CA ARG A 221 4.85 0.65 19.15
C ARG A 221 5.47 0.49 20.55
N GLU A 222 5.46 1.54 21.36
CA GLU A 222 5.95 1.51 22.76
C GLU A 222 5.12 0.57 23.65
N ALA A 223 3.84 0.35 23.33
CA ALA A 223 2.97 -0.62 23.99
C ALA A 223 3.17 -2.08 23.49
N GLY A 224 4.02 -2.31 22.49
CA GLY A 224 4.31 -3.62 21.94
C GLY A 224 3.42 -4.05 20.77
N THR A 225 2.53 -3.18 20.29
CA THR A 225 1.78 -3.42 19.05
C THR A 225 2.70 -3.28 17.84
N THR A 226 2.61 -4.22 16.88
CA THR A 226 3.32 -4.04 15.60
C THR A 226 2.66 -2.94 14.79
N VAL A 227 3.43 -1.96 14.34
CA VAL A 227 2.92 -0.81 13.59
C VAL A 227 3.28 -0.93 12.11
N SER A 228 2.28 -0.81 11.24
CA SER A 228 2.51 -0.67 9.80
C SER A 228 1.95 0.61 9.23
N LEU A 229 2.59 1.12 8.17
CA LEU A 229 2.25 2.37 7.51
C LEU A 229 2.14 2.16 6.01
N GLU A 230 1.03 2.58 5.43
CA GLU A 230 0.87 2.72 3.98
C GLU A 230 1.27 4.13 3.52
N LEU A 231 2.16 4.19 2.53
CA LEU A 231 2.59 5.42 1.86
C LEU A 231 2.25 5.35 0.37
N GLU A 232 1.00 5.66 0.03
CA GLU A 232 0.56 5.85 -1.37
C GLU A 232 0.72 7.30 -1.83
N LYS A 233 0.35 8.27 -0.98
CA LYS A 233 0.30 9.69 -1.36
C LYS A 233 1.70 10.24 -1.57
N LEU A 234 1.84 11.04 -2.62
CA LEU A 234 3.10 11.64 -3.04
C LEU A 234 3.55 12.82 -2.16
N ASP A 235 2.98 12.97 -0.96
CA ASP A 235 3.25 14.08 -0.05
C ASP A 235 4.51 13.82 0.79
N GLU A 236 5.50 14.69 0.65
CA GLU A 236 6.79 14.60 1.35
C GLU A 236 6.66 14.74 2.87
N SER A 237 5.60 15.39 3.38
CA SER A 237 5.35 15.51 4.83
C SER A 237 5.20 14.15 5.51
N LEU A 238 4.81 13.11 4.75
CA LEU A 238 4.60 11.76 5.26
C LEU A 238 5.87 10.91 5.26
N ASP A 239 6.92 11.35 4.57
CA ASP A 239 8.13 10.55 4.36
C ASP A 239 8.80 10.18 5.67
N SER A 240 8.77 11.08 6.64
CA SER A 240 9.38 10.86 7.95
C SER A 240 8.56 9.95 8.88
N LEU A 241 7.34 9.55 8.51
CA LEU A 241 6.55 8.59 9.29
C LEU A 241 7.05 7.16 9.14
N GLU A 242 7.78 6.86 8.06
CA GLU A 242 8.34 5.52 7.82
C GLU A 242 9.30 5.07 8.91
N ASP A 243 9.91 6.02 9.62
CA ASP A 243 10.81 5.78 10.75
C ASP A 243 10.06 5.24 11.97
N GLU A 244 8.77 5.52 12.09
CA GLU A 244 7.93 5.07 13.19
C GLU A 244 7.23 3.72 12.95
N ALA A 245 7.28 3.18 11.73
CA ALA A 245 6.64 1.92 11.41
C ALA A 245 7.61 0.75 11.48
N ASP A 246 7.16 -0.41 11.95
CA ASP A 246 7.89 -1.67 11.83
C ASP A 246 7.80 -2.21 10.39
N VAL A 247 6.64 -1.98 9.74
CA VAL A 247 6.34 -2.42 8.37
C VAL A 247 5.86 -1.27 7.49
N VAL A 248 6.52 -1.03 6.35
CA VAL A 248 6.13 0.05 5.42
C VAL A 248 5.64 -0.51 4.09
N LEU A 249 4.44 -0.12 3.68
CA LEU A 249 3.80 -0.53 2.43
C LEU A 249 3.82 0.65 1.45
N TYR A 250 4.65 0.57 0.42
CA TYR A 250 4.80 1.62 -0.59
C TYR A 250 3.99 1.31 -1.84
N SER A 251 3.47 2.36 -2.49
CA SER A 251 2.87 2.25 -3.81
C SER A 251 3.92 2.30 -4.94
N LYS A 252 3.50 1.90 -6.15
CA LYS A 252 4.30 2.08 -7.36
C LYS A 252 4.56 3.55 -7.64
N GLU A 253 3.53 4.37 -7.51
CA GLU A 253 3.54 5.81 -7.73
C GLU A 253 4.56 6.50 -6.80
N ARG A 254 4.65 6.03 -5.56
CA ARG A 254 5.63 6.49 -4.59
C ARG A 254 7.06 6.17 -5.02
N ALA A 255 7.33 4.95 -5.45
CA ALA A 255 8.64 4.58 -5.96
C ALA A 255 9.01 5.36 -7.24
N GLU A 256 8.05 5.57 -8.14
CA GLU A 256 8.23 6.35 -9.38
C GLU A 256 8.54 7.83 -9.10
N ARG A 257 7.87 8.43 -8.11
CA ARG A 257 8.20 9.77 -7.61
C ARG A 257 9.65 9.87 -7.16
N ASP A 258 10.13 8.85 -6.45
CA ASP A 258 11.50 8.77 -5.95
C ASP A 258 12.51 8.38 -7.07
N GLY A 259 12.07 8.28 -8.32
CA GLY A 259 12.90 8.05 -9.50
C GLY A 259 13.14 6.58 -9.86
N TYR A 260 12.38 5.65 -9.28
CA TYR A 260 12.55 4.21 -9.49
C TYR A 260 11.54 3.65 -10.48
N ARG A 261 11.99 2.70 -11.30
CA ARG A 261 11.15 1.94 -12.25
C ARG A 261 11.11 0.45 -11.93
N ASP A 262 11.64 0.06 -10.78
CA ASP A 262 11.78 -1.32 -10.33
C ASP A 262 11.61 -1.36 -8.80
N PRO A 263 10.63 -2.12 -8.28
CA PRO A 263 10.35 -2.16 -6.84
C PRO A 263 11.53 -2.76 -6.05
N VAL A 264 12.32 -3.68 -6.63
CA VAL A 264 13.47 -4.27 -5.93
C VAL A 264 14.56 -3.24 -5.69
N LYS A 265 14.88 -2.40 -6.70
CA LYS A 265 15.89 -1.34 -6.57
C LYS A 265 15.43 -0.26 -5.59
N PHE A 266 14.15 0.07 -5.60
CA PHE A 266 13.56 0.99 -4.65
C PHE A 266 13.69 0.47 -3.22
N LEU A 267 13.25 -0.77 -2.96
CA LEU A 267 13.33 -1.38 -1.63
C LEU A 267 14.78 -1.57 -1.15
N ALA A 268 15.71 -1.93 -2.05
CA ALA A 268 17.13 -2.03 -1.72
C ALA A 268 17.70 -0.68 -1.25
N ARG A 269 17.30 0.42 -1.89
CA ARG A 269 17.68 1.76 -1.45
C ARG A 269 17.11 2.07 -0.06
N LYS A 270 15.81 1.85 0.14
CA LYS A 270 15.16 2.12 1.44
C LYS A 270 15.79 1.30 2.56
N ALA A 271 16.08 0.02 2.31
CA ALA A 271 16.80 -0.85 3.23
C ALA A 271 18.17 -0.30 3.62
N SER A 272 18.97 0.15 2.63
CA SER A 272 20.27 0.78 2.88
C SER A 272 20.13 2.05 3.74
N ASP A 273 19.12 2.87 3.48
CA ASP A 273 18.91 4.11 4.23
C ASP A 273 18.42 3.84 5.67
N PHE A 274 17.61 2.80 5.90
CA PHE A 274 17.29 2.33 7.25
C PHE A 274 18.50 1.76 8.00
N CYS A 275 19.32 0.91 7.35
CA CYS A 275 20.60 0.43 7.91
C CYS A 275 21.48 1.62 8.38
N LYS A 276 21.64 2.66 7.55
CA LYS A 276 22.46 3.85 7.88
C LYS A 276 21.91 4.64 9.05
N ARG A 277 20.59 4.65 9.24
CA ARG A 277 19.90 5.26 10.39
C ARG A 277 19.97 4.40 11.66
N GLY A 278 20.58 3.21 11.60
CA GLY A 278 20.64 2.27 12.71
C GLY A 278 19.35 1.49 12.94
N GLN A 279 18.39 1.55 12.01
CA GLN A 279 17.17 0.77 12.07
C GLN A 279 17.42 -0.63 11.51
N ALA A 280 17.86 -1.50 12.41
CA ALA A 280 18.29 -2.85 12.12
C ALA A 280 17.15 -3.87 11.97
N GLN A 281 15.88 -3.47 12.17
CA GLN A 281 14.71 -4.32 11.97
C GLN A 281 13.62 -3.54 11.25
N LYS A 282 13.29 -3.96 10.02
CA LYS A 282 12.24 -3.32 9.21
C LYS A 282 11.72 -4.30 8.15
N ILE A 283 10.41 -4.31 7.93
CA ILE A 283 9.81 -4.95 6.75
C ILE A 283 9.28 -3.86 5.81
N MET A 284 9.44 -4.06 4.51
CA MET A 284 8.92 -3.15 3.49
C MET A 284 8.32 -3.93 2.34
N THR A 285 7.35 -3.35 1.65
CA THR A 285 6.77 -3.94 0.44
C THR A 285 6.42 -2.86 -0.58
N CYS A 286 6.38 -3.25 -1.85
CA CYS A 286 6.00 -2.37 -2.93
C CYS A 286 5.23 -3.16 -4.00
N ALA A 287 3.93 -2.87 -4.11
CA ALA A 287 3.08 -3.45 -5.16
C ALA A 287 3.37 -2.78 -6.51
N TRP A 288 3.40 -3.58 -7.58
CA TRP A 288 3.82 -3.15 -8.93
C TRP A 288 2.81 -3.52 -10.03
N GLY A 289 1.52 -3.52 -9.70
CA GLY A 289 0.43 -3.78 -10.64
C GLY A 289 0.53 -5.15 -11.31
N GLU A 290 0.39 -5.20 -12.63
CA GLU A 290 0.44 -6.44 -13.42
C GLU A 290 1.80 -7.17 -13.36
N HIS A 291 2.86 -6.51 -12.87
CA HIS A 291 4.16 -7.11 -12.68
C HIS A 291 4.36 -7.73 -11.29
N GLY A 292 3.31 -7.77 -10.47
CA GLY A 292 3.32 -8.37 -9.14
C GLY A 292 3.78 -7.39 -8.07
N ALA A 293 4.72 -7.80 -7.22
CA ALA A 293 5.19 -6.99 -6.10
C ALA A 293 6.59 -7.43 -5.64
N ALA A 294 7.25 -6.60 -4.82
CA ALA A 294 8.44 -7.00 -4.09
C ALA A 294 8.27 -6.74 -2.59
N ALA A 295 8.93 -7.54 -1.77
CA ALA A 295 9.04 -7.31 -0.33
C ALA A 295 10.49 -7.40 0.10
N CYS A 296 10.84 -6.62 1.12
CA CYS A 296 12.18 -6.56 1.69
C CYS A 296 12.09 -6.69 3.20
N ALA A 297 13.06 -7.38 3.78
CA ALA A 297 13.27 -7.32 5.22
C ALA A 297 14.73 -7.03 5.56
N VAL A 298 14.90 -6.21 6.59
CA VAL A 298 16.19 -5.84 7.19
C VAL A 298 16.27 -6.48 8.56
N GLU A 299 17.35 -7.21 8.82
CA GLU A 299 17.67 -7.78 10.15
C GLU A 299 19.15 -7.64 10.47
N GLY A 300 19.48 -6.82 11.45
CA GLY A 300 20.86 -6.43 11.74
C GLY A 300 21.45 -5.70 10.54
N LEU A 301 22.43 -6.34 9.91
CA LEU A 301 23.03 -5.89 8.66
C LEU A 301 22.50 -6.68 7.46
N THR A 302 21.71 -7.73 7.65
CA THR A 302 21.21 -8.56 6.55
C THR A 302 20.02 -7.89 5.86
N ILE A 303 20.05 -7.85 4.53
CA ILE A 303 18.94 -7.42 3.68
C ILE A 303 18.51 -8.61 2.81
N LEU A 304 17.23 -8.95 2.91
CA LEU A 304 16.54 -9.93 2.07
C LEU A 304 15.53 -9.20 1.19
N ILE A 305 15.51 -9.48 -0.13
CA ILE A 305 14.49 -8.96 -1.05
C ILE A 305 13.91 -10.09 -1.89
N LEU A 306 12.59 -10.21 -1.84
CA LEU A 306 11.78 -11.18 -2.58
C LEU A 306 10.92 -10.47 -3.62
N ARG A 307 10.61 -11.16 -4.72
CA ARG A 307 9.62 -10.74 -5.72
C ARG A 307 8.56 -11.82 -5.90
N ALA A 308 7.30 -11.42 -6.04
CA ALA A 308 6.21 -12.28 -6.49
C ALA A 308 5.63 -11.76 -7.81
N GLY A 309 5.21 -12.68 -8.68
CA GLY A 309 4.42 -12.32 -9.87
C GLY A 309 2.96 -12.03 -9.54
N ALA A 310 2.27 -11.27 -10.39
CA ALA A 310 0.82 -11.08 -10.31
C ALA A 310 0.07 -12.34 -10.79
N LEU A 311 -1.11 -12.59 -10.22
CA LEU A 311 -2.04 -13.57 -10.77
C LEU A 311 -2.54 -13.08 -12.14
N LYS A 312 -2.38 -13.90 -13.17
CA LYS A 312 -2.93 -13.60 -14.50
C LYS A 312 -4.45 -13.80 -14.48
N THR A 313 -5.20 -12.74 -14.78
CA THR A 313 -6.66 -12.77 -14.83
C THR A 313 -7.17 -11.73 -15.84
N ASP A 314 -8.41 -11.92 -16.30
CA ASP A 314 -9.09 -10.92 -17.11
C ASP A 314 -9.47 -9.74 -16.20
N VAL A 315 -8.97 -8.55 -16.52
CA VAL A 315 -9.17 -7.36 -15.68
C VAL A 315 -10.61 -6.86 -15.83
N VAL A 316 -11.33 -6.78 -14.72
CA VAL A 316 -12.71 -6.31 -14.63
C VAL A 316 -12.79 -4.97 -13.89
N ASP A 317 -12.11 -4.85 -12.75
CA ASP A 317 -12.18 -3.66 -11.88
C ASP A 317 -10.93 -3.53 -11.01
N THR A 318 -10.08 -2.55 -11.34
CA THR A 318 -8.81 -2.30 -10.65
C THR A 318 -8.95 -1.47 -9.37
N VAL A 319 -10.16 -0.98 -9.05
CA VAL A 319 -10.40 -0.21 -7.82
C VAL A 319 -10.16 -1.10 -6.60
N GLY A 320 -9.37 -0.61 -5.64
CA GLY A 320 -9.02 -1.33 -4.41
C GLY A 320 -8.00 -2.46 -4.58
N ALA A 321 -7.27 -2.53 -5.70
CA ALA A 321 -6.22 -3.54 -5.89
C ALA A 321 -5.04 -3.36 -4.91
N GLY A 322 -4.60 -2.10 -4.71
CA GLY A 322 -3.59 -1.75 -3.71
C GLY A 322 -4.04 -2.08 -2.29
N ASP A 323 -5.24 -1.66 -1.92
CA ASP A 323 -5.85 -1.98 -0.62
C ASP A 323 -5.98 -3.50 -0.40
N SER A 324 -6.30 -4.24 -1.46
CA SER A 324 -6.37 -5.71 -1.39
C SER A 324 -5.00 -6.33 -1.14
N PHE A 325 -3.96 -5.79 -1.77
CA PHE A 325 -2.59 -6.19 -1.48
C PHE A 325 -2.23 -5.86 -0.03
N ASN A 326 -2.45 -4.62 0.41
CA ASN A 326 -2.07 -4.13 1.74
C ASN A 326 -2.79 -4.91 2.85
N GLY A 327 -4.10 -5.03 2.77
CA GLY A 327 -4.91 -5.78 3.74
C GLY A 327 -4.50 -7.25 3.85
N ALA A 328 -4.26 -7.91 2.71
CA ALA A 328 -3.81 -9.31 2.69
C ALA A 328 -2.37 -9.48 3.19
N PHE A 329 -1.47 -8.55 2.89
CA PHE A 329 -0.08 -8.57 3.36
C PHE A 329 -0.02 -8.40 4.88
N VAL A 330 -0.75 -7.41 5.42
CA VAL A 330 -0.87 -7.18 6.87
C VAL A 330 -1.49 -8.40 7.55
N ALA A 331 -2.61 -8.92 7.04
CA ALA A 331 -3.24 -10.10 7.62
C ALA A 331 -2.32 -11.33 7.63
N ALA A 332 -1.58 -11.55 6.53
CA ALA A 332 -0.67 -12.67 6.43
C ALA A 332 0.50 -12.57 7.44
N LEU A 333 1.08 -11.40 7.65
CA LEU A 333 2.13 -11.20 8.66
C LEU A 333 1.57 -11.28 10.09
N ALA A 334 0.43 -10.62 10.36
CA ALA A 334 -0.19 -10.58 11.68
C ALA A 334 -0.64 -11.98 12.16
N SER A 335 -0.96 -12.89 11.24
CA SER A 335 -1.31 -14.28 11.59
C SER A 335 -0.19 -15.06 12.29
N GLY A 336 1.06 -14.59 12.17
CA GLY A 336 2.23 -15.22 12.80
C GLY A 336 2.56 -16.62 12.26
N ASP A 337 1.97 -17.00 11.13
CA ASP A 337 2.32 -18.19 10.35
C ASP A 337 3.75 -18.02 9.80
N ASP A 338 4.64 -18.94 10.16
CA ASP A 338 6.04 -18.92 9.73
C ASP A 338 6.23 -19.20 8.23
N GLY A 339 5.16 -19.61 7.54
CA GLY A 339 5.15 -19.85 6.10
C GLY A 339 5.93 -21.08 5.66
N GLY A 340 6.38 -21.92 6.60
CA GLY A 340 7.21 -23.08 6.32
C GLY A 340 8.44 -22.73 5.48
N ASN A 341 8.56 -23.35 4.30
CA ASN A 341 9.71 -23.11 3.40
C ASN A 341 9.76 -21.67 2.86
N ASP A 342 8.62 -20.99 2.72
CA ASP A 342 8.56 -19.65 2.13
C ASP A 342 8.96 -18.54 3.11
N GLY A 343 9.03 -18.87 4.41
CA GLY A 343 9.12 -17.86 5.46
C GLY A 343 7.87 -16.97 5.52
N ALA A 344 7.70 -16.27 6.64
CA ALA A 344 6.55 -15.39 6.84
C ALA A 344 6.47 -14.28 5.77
N LEU A 345 7.61 -13.70 5.38
CA LEU A 345 7.67 -12.65 4.36
C LEU A 345 7.29 -13.17 2.97
N GLY A 346 7.80 -14.34 2.57
CA GLY A 346 7.49 -14.94 1.28
C GLY A 346 6.03 -15.31 1.17
N ARG A 347 5.48 -15.95 2.21
CA ARG A 347 4.04 -16.24 2.33
C ARG A 347 3.20 -14.96 2.21
N ALA A 348 3.52 -13.92 2.98
CA ALA A 348 2.77 -12.67 2.95
C ALA A 348 2.78 -12.01 1.56
N LEU A 349 3.94 -11.97 0.90
CA LEU A 349 4.08 -11.41 -0.44
C LEU A 349 3.25 -12.19 -1.49
N ARG A 350 3.27 -13.53 -1.44
CA ARG A 350 2.49 -14.41 -2.34
C ARG A 350 1.00 -14.21 -2.17
N VAL A 351 0.52 -14.32 -0.94
CA VAL A 351 -0.89 -14.19 -0.58
C VAL A 351 -1.40 -12.81 -0.99
N ALA A 352 -0.68 -11.74 -0.66
CA ALA A 352 -1.04 -10.38 -1.03
C ALA A 352 -1.13 -10.18 -2.55
N SER A 353 -0.14 -10.67 -3.29
CA SER A 353 -0.12 -10.58 -4.76
C SER A 353 -1.28 -11.36 -5.40
N HIS A 354 -1.61 -12.53 -4.85
CA HIS A 354 -2.71 -13.36 -5.32
C HIS A 354 -4.07 -12.73 -5.03
N VAL A 355 -4.29 -12.21 -3.81
CA VAL A 355 -5.55 -11.58 -3.42
C VAL A 355 -5.80 -10.30 -4.23
N ALA A 356 -4.76 -9.48 -4.46
CA ALA A 356 -4.86 -8.32 -5.35
C ALA A 356 -5.23 -8.74 -6.78
N GLY A 357 -4.61 -9.82 -7.27
CA GLY A 357 -4.96 -10.44 -8.55
C GLY A 357 -6.40 -10.94 -8.63
N GLN A 358 -6.90 -11.61 -7.58
CA GLN A 358 -8.31 -12.00 -7.52
C GLN A 358 -9.25 -10.79 -7.53
N LYS A 359 -8.86 -9.69 -6.87
CA LYS A 359 -9.66 -8.47 -6.82
C LYS A 359 -9.77 -7.82 -8.20
N VAL A 360 -8.69 -7.72 -8.97
CA VAL A 360 -8.77 -7.04 -10.28
C VAL A 360 -9.67 -7.78 -11.27
N GLY A 361 -9.86 -9.09 -11.10
CA GLY A 361 -10.79 -9.91 -11.90
C GLY A 361 -12.27 -9.83 -11.49
N ARG A 362 -12.66 -8.93 -10.57
CA ARG A 362 -14.05 -8.81 -10.10
C ARG A 362 -14.41 -7.42 -9.60
N VAL A 363 -15.71 -7.12 -9.57
CA VAL A 363 -16.24 -5.90 -8.94
C VAL A 363 -16.37 -6.08 -7.43
N GLY A 364 -15.85 -5.11 -6.65
CA GLY A 364 -15.94 -5.12 -5.18
C GLY A 364 -15.11 -6.22 -4.51
N PHE A 365 -15.25 -6.36 -3.19
CA PHE A 365 -14.45 -7.29 -2.36
C PHE A 365 -15.17 -8.60 -2.03
N ALA A 366 -16.46 -8.70 -2.36
CA ALA A 366 -17.26 -9.88 -2.06
C ALA A 366 -16.69 -11.14 -2.74
N GLY A 367 -16.60 -12.22 -1.96
CA GLY A 367 -16.13 -13.52 -2.43
C GLY A 367 -14.63 -13.61 -2.71
N LEU A 368 -13.82 -12.61 -2.30
CA LEU A 368 -12.37 -12.78 -2.20
C LEU A 368 -12.09 -13.98 -1.28
N ARG A 369 -11.18 -14.85 -1.72
CA ARG A 369 -10.83 -16.05 -0.96
C ARG A 369 -9.41 -15.91 -0.48
N TYR A 370 -9.20 -16.19 0.81
CA TYR A 370 -7.86 -16.37 1.33
C TYR A 370 -7.24 -17.63 0.72
N PRO A 371 -6.20 -17.52 -0.12
CA PRO A 371 -5.63 -18.66 -0.80
C PRO A 371 -4.74 -19.47 0.14
N SER A 372 -4.60 -20.76 -0.14
CA SER A 372 -3.43 -21.48 0.37
C SER A 372 -2.19 -21.01 -0.39
N VAL A 373 -1.00 -21.15 0.20
CA VAL A 373 0.27 -20.80 -0.48
C VAL A 373 0.43 -21.59 -1.79
N ALA A 374 -0.07 -22.82 -1.83
CA ALA A 374 -0.03 -23.67 -3.02
C ALA A 374 -0.84 -23.12 -4.21
N ASP A 375 -1.84 -22.26 -3.94
CA ASP A 375 -2.67 -21.63 -4.98
C ASP A 375 -2.04 -20.32 -5.49
N CYS A 376 -0.99 -19.82 -4.85
CA CYS A 376 -0.41 -18.51 -5.12
C CYS A 376 0.73 -18.57 -6.15
N SER A 377 0.98 -17.45 -6.84
CA SER A 377 2.11 -17.27 -7.75
C SER A 377 3.45 -17.57 -7.07
N GLU A 378 4.43 -18.04 -7.85
CA GLU A 378 5.79 -18.31 -7.39
C GLU A 378 6.49 -17.03 -6.91
N ILE A 379 7.41 -17.19 -5.96
CA ILE A 379 8.32 -16.14 -5.49
C ILE A 379 9.77 -16.42 -5.87
N TRP A 380 10.53 -15.35 -6.06
CA TRP A 380 11.95 -15.41 -6.39
C TRP A 380 12.75 -14.57 -5.40
N LEU A 381 13.91 -15.11 -4.98
CA LEU A 381 14.92 -14.34 -4.27
C LEU A 381 15.69 -13.47 -5.26
N GLU A 382 15.69 -12.16 -5.03
CA GLU A 382 16.35 -11.19 -5.90
C GLU A 382 17.66 -10.66 -5.30
N VAL A 383 17.67 -10.43 -3.99
CA VAL A 383 18.85 -9.92 -3.27
C VAL A 383 18.94 -10.54 -1.90
N ALA A 384 20.14 -11.02 -1.56
CA ALA A 384 20.58 -11.29 -0.20
C ALA A 384 21.93 -10.60 -0.01
N ALA A 385 22.00 -9.61 0.89
CA ALA A 385 23.19 -8.79 1.09
C ALA A 385 23.43 -8.50 2.58
N GLN A 386 24.68 -8.13 2.92
CA GLN A 386 25.04 -7.60 4.24
C GLN A 386 25.42 -6.11 4.09
N CYS A 387 24.76 -5.23 4.85
CA CYS A 387 25.14 -3.84 5.04
C CYS A 387 26.57 -3.81 5.62
N GLY A 388 27.55 -3.27 4.88
CA GLY A 388 28.91 -3.15 5.38
C GLY A 388 28.98 -2.30 6.66
N SER A 389 29.68 -2.80 7.68
CA SER A 389 30.10 -1.98 8.83
C SER A 389 31.04 -0.88 8.35
N LYS A 390 30.76 0.37 8.73
CA LYS A 390 31.60 1.54 8.43
C LYS A 390 33.05 1.34 8.84
#